data_AF-A0AAU7CNJ6-F1
#
_entry.id   AF-A0AAU7CNJ6-F1
#
_cell.length_a   1.000
_cell.length_b   1.000
_cell.length_c   1.000
_cell.angle_alpha   90.00
_cell.angle_beta   90.00
_cell.angle_gamma   90.00
#
_symmetry.space_group_name_H-M   'P 1'
#
loop_
_entity.id
_entity.type
_entity.pdbx_description
1 polymer ?
#
loop_
_entity_poly.entity_id
_entity_poly.type
_entity_poly.pdbx_seq_one_letter_code
_entity_poly.pdbx_strand_id
1 'polypeptide(L)'
;MSAQPNPDRLEWYSGPGNNYSHACGCGRTTTVSTPQAGSDVKCECGRELKVPSLSRLRMLTGRDGYESGVIDEIRRLIRDRGLPSMSICALSKRPTEDTVTVSITVPRFFKNPEKDDWKLVLVAGWVGVFFVNAFRKPVFEEEGSMTIEMQLRVASNQQAKTREMSQSRLRKLLRIEPLYARLLEENPHCRITILE
;
A
#
# COMPACT_ATOMS: atom_id res chain seq x y z
N MET A 1 36.29 32.27 -6.70
CA MET A 1 34.95 32.29 -7.31
C MET A 1 34.01 31.54 -6.39
N SER A 2 33.32 32.26 -5.52
CA SER A 2 32.35 31.68 -4.57
C SER A 2 31.02 31.51 -5.30
N ALA A 3 30.54 30.29 -5.44
CA ALA A 3 29.22 30.03 -6.04
C ALA A 3 28.15 30.74 -5.20
N GLN A 4 27.41 31.66 -5.81
CA GLN A 4 26.25 32.26 -5.15
C GLN A 4 25.21 31.16 -4.91
N PRO A 5 24.74 30.96 -3.67
CA PRO A 5 23.71 29.96 -3.39
C PRO A 5 22.46 30.33 -4.18
N ASN A 6 21.94 29.36 -4.94
CA ASN A 6 20.73 29.53 -5.74
C ASN A 6 19.56 29.89 -4.81
N PRO A 7 19.03 31.14 -4.85
CA PRO A 7 18.02 31.61 -3.90
C PRO A 7 16.69 30.85 -4.03
N ASP A 8 16.50 30.09 -5.11
CA ASP A 8 15.30 29.30 -5.36
C ASP A 8 15.38 27.86 -4.85
N ARG A 9 16.51 27.43 -4.29
CA ARG A 9 16.57 26.20 -3.49
C ARG A 9 16.14 26.51 -2.07
N LEU A 10 14.84 26.71 -1.90
CA LEU A 10 14.18 26.65 -0.62
C LEU A 10 14.27 25.21 -0.11
N GLU A 11 15.33 24.93 0.64
CA GLU A 11 15.60 23.61 1.18
C GLU A 11 14.61 23.33 2.32
N TRP A 12 13.79 22.30 2.11
CA TRP A 12 12.94 21.72 3.13
C TRP A 12 13.71 20.61 3.83
N TYR A 13 13.67 20.58 5.15
CA TYR A 13 14.34 19.57 5.96
C TYR A 13 13.31 18.76 6.75
N SER A 14 13.67 17.52 7.08
CA SER A 14 12.87 16.71 8.01
C SER A 14 13.13 17.17 9.44
N GLY A 15 12.06 17.57 10.13
CA GLY A 15 12.12 17.97 11.55
C GLY A 15 11.90 16.78 12.49
N PRO A 16 11.98 17.01 13.81
CA PRO A 16 11.66 15.98 14.80
C PRO A 16 10.20 15.53 14.68
N GLY A 17 9.99 14.21 14.66
CA GLY A 17 8.69 13.57 14.48
C GLY A 17 8.20 13.60 13.02
N ASN A 18 6.92 13.94 12.83
CA ASN A 18 6.27 14.05 11.52
C ASN A 18 6.24 15.50 10.99
N ASN A 19 7.10 16.37 11.52
CA ASN A 19 7.16 17.77 11.14
C ASN A 19 8.23 18.03 10.07
N TYR A 20 8.09 19.15 9.36
CA TYR A 20 9.02 19.65 8.35
C TYR A 20 9.54 21.01 8.78
N SER A 21 10.75 21.35 8.35
CA SER A 21 11.38 22.63 8.67
C SER A 21 11.75 23.36 7.38
N HIS A 22 11.49 24.67 7.35
CA HIS A 22 11.78 25.53 6.22
C HIS A 22 12.61 26.73 6.67
N ALA A 23 13.75 26.96 6.03
CA ALA A 23 14.59 28.13 6.28
C ALA A 23 14.00 29.35 5.57
N CYS A 24 13.43 30.30 6.33
CA CYS A 24 12.93 31.55 5.76
C CYS A 24 14.11 32.49 5.46
N GLY A 25 14.00 33.32 4.42
CA GLY A 25 15.01 34.32 4.06
C GLY A 25 15.28 35.40 5.13
N CYS A 26 14.53 35.42 6.24
CA CYS A 26 14.84 36.22 7.42
C CYS A 26 15.89 35.58 8.36
N GLY A 27 16.35 34.36 8.05
CA GLY A 27 17.30 33.60 8.86
C GLY A 27 16.66 32.72 9.94
N ARG A 28 15.33 32.76 10.12
CA ARG A 28 14.60 31.88 11.06
C ARG A 28 14.09 30.62 10.36
N THR A 29 13.99 29.54 11.12
CA THR A 29 13.43 28.26 10.64
C THR A 29 11.98 28.14 11.10
N THR A 30 11.05 28.01 10.16
CA THR A 30 9.63 27.76 10.45
C THR A 30 9.38 26.26 10.48
N THR A 31 8.79 25.76 11.56
CA THR A 31 8.35 24.36 11.65
C THR A 31 6.92 24.24 11.13
N VAL A 32 6.68 23.26 10.27
CA VAL A 32 5.40 23.00 9.61
C VAL A 32 4.96 21.57 9.93
N SER A 33 3.75 21.43 10.45
CA SER A 33 3.16 20.13 10.78
C SER A 33 2.47 19.48 9.58
N THR A 34 2.23 18.17 9.62
CA THR A 34 1.52 17.42 8.57
C THR A 34 0.15 18.02 8.18
N PRO A 35 -0.71 18.49 9.12
CA PRO A 35 -1.99 19.12 8.77
C PRO A 35 -1.86 20.46 8.03
N GLN A 36 -0.70 21.11 8.11
CA GLN A 36 -0.43 22.38 7.42
C GLN A 36 0.12 22.16 6.00
N ALA A 37 0.28 20.91 5.57
CA ALA A 37 0.74 20.63 4.22
C ALA A 37 -0.30 21.07 3.18
N GLY A 38 0.14 21.85 2.18
CA GLY A 38 -0.74 22.43 1.17
C GLY A 38 -1.45 23.72 1.58
N SER A 39 -1.22 24.23 2.79
CA SER A 39 -1.75 25.53 3.24
C SER A 39 -0.70 26.64 3.22
N ASP A 40 -1.13 27.88 3.44
CA ASP A 40 -0.24 29.02 3.62
C ASP A 40 0.03 29.24 5.12
N VAL A 41 1.29 29.33 5.51
CA VAL A 41 1.73 29.51 6.91
C VAL A 41 2.52 30.81 7.02
N LYS A 42 2.29 31.61 8.05
CA LYS A 42 3.08 32.83 8.30
C LYS A 42 4.35 32.51 9.08
N CYS A 43 5.49 32.98 8.57
CA CYS A 43 6.74 33.02 9.32
C CYS A 43 6.66 34.10 10.41
N GLU A 44 7.45 33.99 11.46
CA GLU A 44 7.54 34.99 12.53
C GLU A 44 7.97 36.38 12.05
N CYS A 45 8.63 36.48 10.89
CA CYS A 45 8.95 37.76 10.25
C CYS A 45 7.76 38.42 9.54
N GLY A 46 6.58 37.77 9.54
CA GLY A 46 5.36 38.23 8.90
C GLY A 46 5.19 37.81 7.44
N ARG A 47 6.21 37.21 6.80
CA ARG A 47 6.10 36.70 5.43
C ARG A 47 5.22 35.46 5.37
N GLU A 48 4.35 35.40 4.36
CA GLU A 48 3.56 34.22 4.05
C GLU A 48 4.42 33.20 3.28
N LEU A 49 4.40 31.95 3.75
CA LEU A 49 5.08 30.81 3.17
C LEU A 49 4.04 29.83 2.64
N LYS A 50 4.05 29.60 1.32
CA LYS A 50 3.22 28.58 0.70
C LYS A 50 3.81 27.20 0.94
N VAL A 51 3.14 26.39 1.75
CA VAL A 51 3.59 25.03 2.07
C VAL A 51 3.21 24.10 0.92
N PRO A 52 4.14 23.34 0.32
CA PRO A 52 3.83 22.32 -0.66
C PRO A 52 2.87 21.26 -0.11
N SER A 53 2.24 20.50 -1.00
CA SER A 53 1.47 19.33 -0.60
C SER A 53 2.34 18.34 0.19
N LEU A 54 1.70 17.53 1.05
CA LEU A 54 2.42 16.59 1.92
C LEU A 54 3.30 15.61 1.13
N SER A 55 2.81 15.15 -0.02
CA SER A 55 3.57 14.28 -0.91
C SER A 55 4.81 14.96 -1.48
N ARG A 56 4.71 16.26 -1.81
CA ARG A 56 5.85 17.04 -2.28
C ARG A 56 6.85 17.31 -1.16
N LEU A 57 6.41 17.62 0.05
CA LEU A 57 7.28 17.79 1.22
C LEU A 57 8.10 16.54 1.52
N ARG A 58 7.47 15.36 1.46
CA ARG A 58 8.17 14.08 1.61
C ARG A 58 9.22 13.88 0.53
N MET A 59 8.86 14.05 -0.74
CA MET A 59 9.82 13.94 -1.85
C MET A 59 11.00 14.91 -1.71
N LEU A 60 10.73 16.16 -1.30
CA LEU A 60 11.78 17.18 -1.10
C LEU A 60 12.72 16.83 0.06
N THR A 61 12.25 16.08 1.05
CA THR A 61 13.06 15.60 2.19
C THR A 61 13.65 14.21 1.98
N GLY A 62 13.59 13.68 0.75
CA GLY A 62 14.12 12.34 0.42
C GLY A 62 13.27 11.18 0.94
N ARG A 63 12.03 11.44 1.39
CA ARG A 63 11.04 10.42 1.78
C ARG A 63 10.11 10.12 0.59
N ASP A 64 9.53 8.93 0.58
CA ASP A 64 8.48 8.59 -0.40
C ASP A 64 7.24 9.46 -0.17
N GLY A 65 6.58 9.89 -1.26
CA GLY A 65 5.48 10.86 -1.22
C GLY A 65 4.25 10.43 -0.40
N TYR A 66 4.08 9.14 -0.13
CA TYR A 66 2.94 8.59 0.59
C TYR A 66 3.40 7.91 1.89
N GLU A 67 2.63 8.11 2.96
CA GLU A 67 2.93 7.51 4.27
C GLU A 67 2.62 6.03 4.17
N SER A 68 3.55 5.24 4.68
CA SER A 68 3.72 3.81 4.46
C SER A 68 2.48 2.98 4.83
N GLY A 69 1.59 2.76 3.86
CA GLY A 69 0.74 1.57 3.91
C GLY A 69 1.61 0.31 3.83
N VAL A 70 1.08 -0.83 4.27
CA VAL A 70 1.80 -2.13 4.19
C VAL A 70 2.30 -2.41 2.77
N ILE A 71 1.57 -1.90 1.78
CA ILE A 71 1.92 -1.94 0.37
C ILE A 71 3.27 -1.25 0.06
N ASP A 72 3.51 -0.05 0.58
CA ASP A 72 4.74 0.68 0.33
C ASP A 72 5.91 0.10 1.13
N GLU A 73 5.63 -0.44 2.33
CA GLU A 73 6.60 -1.23 3.09
C GLU A 73 7.06 -2.47 2.31
N ILE A 74 6.12 -3.23 1.72
CA ILE A 74 6.42 -4.36 0.85
C ILE A 74 7.26 -3.91 -0.36
N ARG A 75 6.86 -2.84 -1.05
CA ARG A 75 7.60 -2.33 -2.22
C ARG A 75 9.03 -1.93 -1.87
N ARG A 76 9.22 -1.28 -0.72
CA ARG A 76 10.55 -0.94 -0.21
C ARG A 76 11.38 -2.21 0.03
N LEU A 77 10.81 -3.21 0.72
CA LEU A 77 11.51 -4.47 0.98
C LEU A 77 11.85 -5.24 -0.30
N ILE A 78 10.97 -5.22 -1.32
CA ILE A 78 11.26 -5.79 -2.65
C ILE A 78 12.45 -5.07 -3.29
N ARG A 79 12.46 -3.73 -3.25
CA ARG A 79 13.55 -2.90 -3.79
C ARG A 79 14.88 -3.20 -3.10
N ASP A 80 14.84 -3.41 -1.79
CA ASP A 80 16.02 -3.71 -0.95
C ASP A 80 16.44 -5.19 -1.01
N ARG A 81 15.80 -6.01 -1.86
CA ARG A 81 16.01 -7.47 -2.01
C ARG A 81 15.78 -8.28 -0.72
N GLY A 82 14.97 -7.76 0.20
CA GLY A 82 14.80 -8.26 1.57
C GLY A 82 13.67 -9.28 1.78
N LEU A 83 13.11 -9.88 0.73
CA LEU A 83 12.04 -10.87 0.85
C LEU A 83 12.39 -12.16 0.13
N PRO A 84 12.01 -13.33 0.68
CA PRO A 84 11.35 -13.57 1.98
C PRO A 84 12.35 -13.78 3.15
N SER A 85 11.96 -13.38 4.36
CA SER A 85 12.81 -13.42 5.57
C SER A 85 13.12 -14.84 6.09
N MET A 86 12.21 -15.79 5.86
CA MET A 86 12.35 -17.17 6.32
C MET A 86 13.09 -18.05 5.31
N SER A 87 13.99 -18.91 5.77
CA SER A 87 14.71 -19.93 4.97
C SER A 87 13.97 -21.27 4.85
N ILE A 88 12.69 -21.30 5.23
CA ILE A 88 11.90 -22.53 5.37
C ILE A 88 10.71 -22.49 4.40
N CYS A 89 10.43 -23.63 3.76
CA CYS A 89 9.28 -23.79 2.88
C CYS A 89 7.97 -23.57 3.66
N ALA A 90 7.12 -22.67 3.15
CA ALA A 90 5.85 -22.34 3.78
C ALA A 90 4.94 -23.57 3.98
N LEU A 91 5.02 -24.54 3.06
CA LEU A 91 4.22 -25.78 3.02
C LEU A 91 4.84 -26.93 3.82
N SER A 92 6.06 -27.35 3.44
CA SER A 92 6.67 -28.57 3.99
C SER A 92 7.39 -28.34 5.33
N LYS A 93 7.59 -27.08 5.72
CA LYS A 93 8.38 -26.67 6.90
C LYS A 93 9.84 -27.16 6.87
N ARG A 94 10.35 -27.54 5.70
CA ARG A 94 11.76 -27.92 5.49
C ARG A 94 12.57 -26.72 4.99
N PRO A 95 13.87 -26.63 5.30
CA PRO A 95 14.74 -25.62 4.70
C PRO A 95 14.66 -25.65 3.18
N THR A 96 14.55 -24.48 2.53
CA THR A 96 14.48 -24.38 1.07
C THR A 96 15.04 -23.04 0.59
N GLU A 97 15.75 -23.09 -0.53
CA GLU A 97 16.19 -21.90 -1.27
C GLU A 97 15.25 -21.56 -2.42
N ASP A 98 14.44 -22.54 -2.85
CA ASP A 98 13.45 -22.36 -3.91
C ASP A 98 12.39 -21.30 -3.55
N THR A 99 12.14 -20.40 -4.49
CA THR A 99 11.13 -19.34 -4.40
C THR A 99 10.14 -19.43 -5.55
N VAL A 100 8.89 -19.06 -5.29
CA VAL A 100 7.82 -18.91 -6.29
C VAL A 100 7.31 -17.48 -6.22
N THR A 101 7.08 -16.86 -7.39
CA THR A 101 6.49 -15.52 -7.45
C THR A 101 4.98 -15.60 -7.27
N VAL A 102 4.48 -14.88 -6.28
CA VAL A 102 3.07 -14.71 -5.97
C VAL A 102 2.68 -13.28 -6.32
N SER A 103 1.64 -13.15 -7.12
CA SER A 103 1.04 -11.88 -7.51
C SER A 103 -0.22 -11.65 -6.68
N ILE A 104 -0.26 -10.55 -5.93
CA ILE A 104 -1.40 -10.14 -5.13
C ILE A 104 -2.02 -8.91 -5.79
N THR A 105 -3.24 -9.07 -6.30
CA THR A 105 -4.02 -7.99 -6.87
C THR A 105 -4.92 -7.40 -5.79
N VAL A 106 -4.65 -6.14 -5.44
CA VAL A 106 -5.42 -5.31 -4.50
C VAL A 106 -6.39 -4.43 -5.31
N PRO A 107 -7.71 -4.61 -5.16
CA PRO A 107 -8.68 -3.74 -5.84
C PRO A 107 -8.64 -2.33 -5.24
N ARG A 108 -8.74 -1.30 -6.09
CA ARG A 108 -8.59 0.11 -5.67
C ARG A 108 -9.78 0.65 -4.90
N PHE A 109 -10.98 0.15 -5.20
CA PHE A 109 -12.21 0.60 -4.58
C PHE A 109 -13.20 -0.56 -4.48
N PHE A 110 -13.65 -0.84 -3.26
CA PHE A 110 -14.96 -1.46 -3.10
C PHE A 110 -15.96 -0.31 -3.19
N LYS A 111 -16.54 -0.11 -4.36
CA LYS A 111 -17.86 0.50 -4.36
C LYS A 111 -18.72 -0.52 -3.61
N ASN A 112 -18.99 -0.27 -2.32
CA ASN A 112 -20.02 -1.03 -1.64
C ASN A 112 -21.22 -0.96 -2.59
N PRO A 113 -21.78 -2.10 -3.05
CA PRO A 113 -23.06 -2.11 -3.74
C PRO A 113 -24.15 -1.79 -2.71
N GLU A 114 -24.04 -0.62 -2.08
CA GLU A 114 -24.98 -0.11 -1.11
C GLU A 114 -25.94 0.81 -1.84
N LYS A 115 -27.22 0.44 -1.74
CA LYS A 115 -28.41 1.25 -2.01
C LYS A 115 -28.74 1.49 -3.48
N ASP A 116 -29.26 0.46 -4.15
CA ASP A 116 -30.53 0.66 -4.87
C ASP A 116 -31.40 -0.60 -5.10
N ASP A 117 -31.08 -1.74 -4.48
CA ASP A 117 -31.72 -3.02 -4.82
C ASP A 117 -32.91 -3.43 -3.97
N TRP A 118 -33.43 -2.56 -3.10
CA TRP A 118 -34.66 -2.89 -2.36
C TRP A 118 -35.86 -3.10 -3.29
N LYS A 119 -35.83 -2.50 -4.50
CA LYS A 119 -36.88 -2.67 -5.52
C LYS A 119 -36.89 -4.07 -6.14
N LEU A 120 -35.74 -4.76 -6.20
CA LEU A 120 -35.65 -6.14 -6.70
C LEU A 120 -36.24 -7.15 -5.71
N VAL A 121 -36.22 -6.83 -4.41
CA VAL A 121 -36.83 -7.66 -3.35
C VAL A 121 -38.36 -7.69 -3.43
N LEU A 122 -38.98 -6.58 -3.86
CA LEU A 122 -40.44 -6.48 -3.99
C LEU A 122 -41.01 -7.35 -5.12
N VAL A 123 -40.24 -7.58 -6.19
CA VAL A 123 -40.73 -8.30 -7.38
C VAL A 123 -40.49 -9.81 -7.30
N ALA A 124 -39.41 -10.25 -6.62
CA ALA A 124 -39.00 -11.65 -6.64
C ALA A 124 -39.37 -12.45 -5.37
N GLY A 125 -39.94 -11.80 -4.36
CA GLY A 125 -40.28 -12.43 -3.08
C GLY A 125 -39.05 -13.01 -2.35
N TRP A 126 -39.30 -13.71 -1.24
CA TRP A 126 -38.26 -14.25 -0.34
C TRP A 126 -37.34 -15.26 -1.03
N VAL A 127 -37.85 -16.00 -2.02
CA VAL A 127 -37.09 -16.98 -2.82
C VAL A 127 -36.07 -16.26 -3.71
N GLY A 128 -36.46 -15.15 -4.34
CA GLY A 128 -35.55 -14.33 -5.13
C GLY A 128 -34.40 -13.75 -4.32
N VAL A 129 -34.66 -13.35 -3.06
CA VAL A 129 -33.61 -12.81 -2.16
C VAL A 129 -32.51 -13.83 -1.90
N PHE A 130 -32.86 -15.09 -1.64
CA PHE A 130 -31.88 -16.14 -1.37
C PHE A 130 -30.98 -16.41 -2.59
N PHE A 131 -31.57 -16.49 -3.78
CA PHE A 131 -30.81 -16.70 -5.02
C PHE A 131 -29.92 -15.50 -5.36
N VAL A 132 -30.46 -14.28 -5.30
CA VAL A 132 -29.67 -13.07 -5.62
C VAL A 132 -28.50 -12.91 -4.65
N ASN A 133 -28.71 -13.17 -3.34
CA ASN A 133 -27.64 -13.05 -2.37
C ASN A 133 -26.57 -14.16 -2.50
N ALA A 134 -26.98 -15.38 -2.88
CA ALA A 134 -26.06 -16.50 -3.11
C ALA A 134 -25.22 -16.34 -4.40
N PHE A 135 -25.76 -15.67 -5.42
CA PHE A 135 -25.13 -15.57 -6.75
C PHE A 135 -24.53 -14.19 -7.05
N ARG A 136 -24.65 -13.20 -6.16
CA ARG A 136 -23.96 -11.91 -6.30
C ARG A 136 -22.46 -12.09 -6.16
N LYS A 137 -21.80 -12.31 -7.29
CA LYS A 137 -20.36 -12.13 -7.40
C LYS A 137 -20.11 -10.61 -7.35
N PRO A 138 -19.28 -10.10 -6.43
CA PRO A 138 -18.85 -8.72 -6.50
C PRO A 138 -18.21 -8.49 -7.87
N VAL A 139 -18.75 -7.53 -8.62
CA VAL A 139 -18.15 -7.12 -9.90
C VAL A 139 -16.86 -6.40 -9.53
N PHE A 140 -15.74 -7.03 -9.84
CA PHE A 140 -14.43 -6.40 -9.70
C PHE A 140 -14.19 -5.58 -10.95
N GLU A 141 -14.19 -4.25 -10.83
CA GLU A 141 -13.60 -3.39 -11.85
C GLU A 141 -12.07 -3.57 -11.78
N GLU A 142 -11.48 -4.15 -12.82
CA GLU A 142 -10.03 -4.34 -12.92
C GLU A 142 -9.29 -3.02 -13.20
N GLU A 143 -10.01 -1.99 -13.68
CA GLU A 143 -9.46 -0.67 -13.99
C GLU A 143 -8.95 0.04 -12.72
N GLY A 144 -7.62 0.06 -12.59
CA GLY A 144 -6.93 0.70 -11.46
C GLY A 144 -6.59 -0.26 -10.32
N SER A 145 -6.83 -1.57 -10.46
CA SER A 145 -6.30 -2.56 -9.52
C SER A 145 -4.78 -2.47 -9.42
N MET A 146 -4.27 -2.65 -8.21
CA MET A 146 -2.84 -2.60 -7.94
C MET A 146 -2.32 -4.01 -7.73
N THR A 147 -1.35 -4.41 -8.56
CA THR A 147 -0.70 -5.71 -8.44
C THR A 147 0.64 -5.60 -7.73
N ILE A 148 0.87 -6.49 -6.76
CA ILE A 148 2.12 -6.59 -6.00
C ILE A 148 2.69 -7.98 -6.21
N GLU A 149 3.88 -8.06 -6.80
CA GLU A 149 4.61 -9.31 -6.96
C GLU A 149 5.54 -9.52 -5.76
N MET A 150 5.52 -10.72 -5.18
CA MET A 150 6.33 -11.07 -4.02
C MET A 150 6.83 -12.51 -4.12
N GLN A 151 7.95 -12.80 -3.48
CA GLN A 151 8.53 -14.12 -3.48
C GLN A 151 8.09 -14.92 -2.25
N LEU A 152 7.58 -16.13 -2.47
CA LEU A 152 7.23 -17.08 -1.43
C LEU A 152 8.19 -18.28 -1.48
N ARG A 153 8.81 -18.65 -0.35
CA ARG A 153 9.66 -19.85 -0.29
C ARG A 153 8.81 -21.11 -0.36
N VAL A 154 8.96 -21.84 -1.44
CA VAL A 154 8.25 -23.11 -1.69
C VAL A 154 9.21 -24.07 -2.35
N ALA A 155 9.45 -25.21 -1.69
CA ALA A 155 10.26 -26.29 -2.25
C ALA A 155 9.77 -26.68 -3.65
N SER A 156 10.69 -26.90 -4.58
CA SER A 156 10.46 -27.28 -5.98
C SER A 156 9.40 -28.38 -6.14
N ASN A 157 9.46 -29.43 -5.32
CA ASN A 157 8.49 -30.53 -5.35
C ASN A 157 7.07 -30.18 -4.87
N GLN A 158 6.86 -29.01 -4.27
CA GLN A 158 5.55 -28.50 -3.84
C GLN A 158 5.00 -27.41 -4.76
N GLN A 159 5.75 -26.95 -5.77
CA GLN A 159 5.32 -25.83 -6.62
C GLN A 159 4.03 -26.17 -7.39
N ALA A 160 3.94 -27.35 -8.01
CA ALA A 160 2.74 -27.82 -8.70
C ALA A 160 1.52 -27.84 -7.77
N LYS A 161 1.68 -28.40 -6.56
CA LYS A 161 0.62 -28.45 -5.56
C LYS A 161 0.18 -27.05 -5.11
N THR A 162 1.10 -26.09 -5.06
CA THR A 162 0.81 -24.70 -4.67
C THR A 162 -0.06 -24.00 -5.71
N ARG A 163 0.16 -24.26 -7.01
CA ARG A 163 -0.63 -23.73 -8.13
C ARG A 163 -2.09 -24.19 -8.11
N GLU A 164 -2.31 -25.44 -7.67
CA GLU A 164 -3.65 -26.03 -7.57
C GLU A 164 -4.39 -25.65 -6.27
N MET A 165 -3.79 -24.84 -5.39
CA MET A 165 -4.41 -24.50 -4.12
C MET A 165 -5.58 -23.53 -4.27
N SER A 166 -6.60 -23.74 -3.42
CA SER A 166 -7.68 -22.78 -3.25
C SER A 166 -7.15 -21.45 -2.67
N GLN A 167 -7.82 -20.35 -3.02
CA GLN A 167 -7.52 -19.00 -2.48
C GLN A 167 -7.48 -18.98 -0.95
N SER A 168 -8.38 -19.72 -0.28
CA SER A 168 -8.40 -19.81 1.18
C SER A 168 -7.14 -20.46 1.77
N ARG A 169 -6.58 -21.47 1.10
CA ARG A 169 -5.32 -22.10 1.52
C ARG A 169 -4.12 -21.20 1.24
N LEU A 170 -4.09 -20.54 0.07
CA LEU A 170 -3.03 -19.56 -0.25
C LEU A 170 -3.01 -18.41 0.76
N ARG A 171 -4.17 -17.86 1.13
CA ARG A 171 -4.27 -16.83 2.19
C ARG A 171 -3.72 -17.32 3.53
N LYS A 172 -4.04 -18.55 3.93
CA LYS A 172 -3.50 -19.14 5.18
C LYS A 172 -1.98 -19.30 5.12
N LEU A 173 -1.41 -19.63 3.96
CA LEU A 173 0.05 -19.73 3.79
C LEU A 173 0.73 -18.37 3.85
N LEU A 174 0.19 -17.37 3.15
CA LEU A 174 0.74 -16.02 3.18
C LEU A 174 0.69 -15.41 4.58
N ARG A 175 -0.34 -15.72 5.38
CA ARG A 175 -0.43 -15.27 6.79
C ARG A 175 0.68 -15.78 7.71
N ILE A 176 1.52 -16.72 7.27
CA ILE A 176 2.69 -17.16 8.04
C ILE A 176 3.71 -16.02 8.13
N GLU A 177 3.86 -15.23 7.06
CA GLU A 177 4.74 -14.04 7.07
C GLU A 177 3.96 -12.85 7.67
N PRO A 178 4.46 -12.19 8.74
CA PRO A 178 3.73 -11.11 9.41
C PRO A 178 3.37 -9.94 8.48
N LEU A 179 4.27 -9.60 7.55
CA LEU A 179 4.07 -8.53 6.58
C LEU A 179 2.87 -8.81 5.65
N TYR A 180 2.77 -10.04 5.16
CA TYR A 180 1.66 -10.45 4.30
C TYR A 180 0.36 -10.63 5.09
N ALA A 181 0.43 -11.07 6.36
CA ALA A 181 -0.74 -11.11 7.23
C ALA A 181 -1.39 -9.73 7.35
N ARG A 182 -0.60 -8.68 7.62
CA ARG A 182 -1.11 -7.29 7.66
C ARG A 182 -1.70 -6.85 6.33
N LEU A 183 -1.05 -7.18 5.20
CA LEU A 183 -1.57 -6.84 3.87
C LEU A 183 -2.96 -7.46 3.65
N LEU A 184 -3.14 -8.72 4.04
CA LEU A 184 -4.40 -9.45 3.90
C LEU A 184 -5.48 -8.98 4.89
N GLU A 185 -5.09 -8.43 6.04
CA GLU A 185 -6.00 -7.79 7.01
C GLU A 185 -6.50 -6.43 6.49
N GLU A 186 -5.60 -5.61 5.96
CA GLU A 186 -5.95 -4.33 5.33
C GLU A 186 -6.74 -4.52 4.03
N ASN A 187 -6.53 -5.63 3.32
CA ASN A 187 -7.11 -5.90 2.00
C ASN A 187 -7.77 -7.29 1.92
N PRO A 188 -8.93 -7.51 2.60
CA PRO A 188 -9.54 -8.83 2.73
C PRO A 188 -10.06 -9.45 1.43
N HIS A 189 -10.26 -8.64 0.39
CA HIS A 189 -10.72 -9.12 -0.93
C HIS A 189 -9.62 -9.12 -2.00
N CYS A 190 -8.35 -9.04 -1.63
CA CYS A 190 -7.27 -9.22 -2.60
C CYS A 190 -7.34 -10.61 -3.27
N ARG A 191 -6.95 -10.68 -4.54
CA ARG A 191 -6.85 -11.92 -5.30
C ARG A 191 -5.38 -12.34 -5.35
N ILE A 192 -5.11 -13.62 -5.11
CA ILE A 192 -3.75 -14.15 -5.10
C ILE A 192 -3.60 -15.07 -6.31
N THR A 193 -2.61 -14.81 -7.15
CA THR A 193 -2.24 -15.67 -8.28
C THR A 193 -0.78 -16.06 -8.15
N ILE A 194 -0.43 -17.23 -8.66
CA ILE A 194 0.96 -17.70 -8.70
C ILE A 194 1.44 -17.49 -10.12
N LEU A 195 2.55 -16.77 -10.28
CA LEU A 195 3.19 -16.53 -11.56
C LEU A 195 4.20 -17.66 -11.82
N GLU A 196 4.36 -18.02 -13.10
CA GLU A 196 5.31 -19.04 -13.56
C GLU A 196 6.73 -18.50 -13.71
#